data_AF-T1GRT7-F1
#
_entry.id   AF-T1GRT7-F1
#
_cell.length_a   1.000
_cell.length_b   1.000
_cell.length_c   1.000
_cell.angle_alpha   90.00
_cell.angle_beta   90.00
_cell.angle_gamma   90.00
#
_symmetry.space_group_name_H-M   'P 1'
#
loop_
_entity.id
_entity.type
_entity.pdbx_description
1 polymer ?
#
loop_
_entity_poly.entity_id
_entity_poly.type
_entity_poly.pdbx_seq_one_letter_code
_entity_poly.pdbx_strand_id
1 'polypeptide(L)'
;MIKFVVLLMVIVGVLGESEYGPIRVPIPQDLGTPACIFNGNKCTPEDYAKGAEYRRSYIERLVNRHAENDVKAPACMETKSCSEDEIAAYNKKLEARKEEIMEHLKKQRQI
;
A
#
# COMPACT_ATOMS: atom_id res chain seq x y z
N MET A 1 16.18 -33.18 26.51
CA MET A 1 15.88 -31.73 26.43
C MET A 1 16.20 -31.10 25.05
N ILE A 2 16.67 -31.86 24.04
CA ILE A 2 17.09 -31.31 22.72
C ILE A 2 15.97 -31.34 21.66
N LYS A 3 14.88 -32.09 21.87
CA LYS A 3 13.79 -32.26 20.89
C LYS A 3 12.83 -31.05 20.78
N PHE A 4 12.81 -30.15 21.75
CA PHE A 4 11.88 -29.01 21.78
C PHE A 4 12.40 -27.75 21.06
N VAL A 5 13.71 -27.63 20.83
CA VAL A 5 14.30 -26.41 20.25
C VAL A 5 14.12 -26.36 18.73
N VAL A 6 14.04 -27.51 18.06
CA VAL A 6 13.84 -27.58 16.60
C VAL A 6 12.41 -27.17 16.20
N LEU A 7 11.42 -27.44 17.05
CA LEU A 7 10.02 -27.12 16.76
C LEU A 7 9.76 -25.59 16.75
N LEU A 8 10.54 -24.84 17.53
CA LEU A 8 10.37 -23.39 17.66
C LEU A 8 10.91 -22.61 16.45
N MET A 9 11.92 -23.15 15.74
CA MET A 9 12.47 -22.51 14.54
C MET A 9 11.53 -22.61 13.32
N VAL A 10 10.62 -23.58 13.29
CA VAL A 10 9.66 -23.73 12.18
C VAL A 10 8.57 -22.64 12.24
N ILE A 11 8.21 -22.17 13.43
CA ILE A 11 7.17 -21.14 13.62
C ILE A 11 7.68 -19.75 13.18
N VAL A 12 8.99 -19.49 13.28
CA VAL A 12 9.57 -18.18 12.87
C VAL A 12 9.75 -18.09 11.36
N GLY A 13 9.87 -19.22 10.64
CA GLY A 13 10.06 -19.23 9.19
C GLY A 13 8.83 -18.83 8.37
N VAL A 14 7.62 -18.94 8.93
CA VAL A 14 6.36 -18.62 8.22
C VAL A 14 6.00 -17.12 8.33
N LEU A 15 6.66 -16.36 9.20
CA LEU A 15 6.38 -14.93 9.40
C LEU A 15 7.15 -14.01 8.45
N GLY A 16 8.00 -14.54 7.58
CA GLY A 16 8.90 -13.76 6.73
C GLY A 16 8.44 -13.58 5.28
N GLU A 17 7.54 -14.43 4.79
CA GLU A 17 6.96 -14.24 3.47
C GLU A 17 5.65 -13.46 3.64
N SER A 18 5.61 -12.26 3.06
CA SER A 18 4.35 -11.56 2.85
C SER A 18 3.39 -12.57 2.19
N GLU A 19 2.19 -12.76 2.72
CA GLU A 19 1.14 -13.59 2.08
C GLU A 19 0.88 -13.14 0.63
N TYR A 20 1.32 -11.93 0.31
CA TYR A 20 1.22 -11.27 -0.97
C TYR A 20 2.56 -11.23 -1.69
N GLY A 21 2.51 -11.19 -3.02
CA GLY A 21 3.70 -11.03 -3.85
C GLY A 21 4.51 -9.75 -3.52
N PRO A 22 5.71 -9.61 -4.10
CA PRO A 22 6.57 -8.46 -3.84
C PRO A 22 5.86 -7.14 -4.16
N ILE A 23 5.93 -6.17 -3.25
CA ILE A 23 5.37 -4.83 -3.43
C ILE A 23 6.13 -4.11 -4.55
N ARG A 24 5.45 -3.82 -5.66
CA ARG A 24 6.01 -3.12 -6.83
C ARG A 24 5.13 -1.92 -7.17
N VAL A 25 5.35 -0.82 -6.45
CA VAL A 25 4.61 0.44 -6.65
C VAL A 25 5.57 1.48 -7.22
N PRO A 26 5.57 1.72 -8.54
CA PRO A 26 6.42 2.75 -9.13
C PRO A 26 5.82 4.14 -8.89
N ILE A 27 6.46 4.95 -8.05
CA ILE A 27 6.13 6.38 -7.90
C ILE A 27 7.02 7.20 -8.83
N PRO A 28 6.44 8.03 -9.73
CA PRO A 28 7.22 8.97 -10.54
C PRO A 28 8.04 9.91 -9.65
N GLN A 29 9.32 10.11 -9.96
CA GLN A 29 10.21 10.96 -9.15
C GLN A 29 9.78 12.43 -9.16
N ASP A 30 9.12 12.85 -10.24
CA ASP A 30 8.62 14.19 -10.47
C ASP A 30 7.18 14.39 -9.95
N LEU A 31 6.60 13.38 -9.30
CA LEU A 31 5.23 13.43 -8.79
C LEU A 31 5.04 14.59 -7.80
N GLY A 32 4.09 15.46 -8.10
CA GLY A 32 3.80 16.65 -7.28
C GLY A 32 4.76 17.82 -7.53
N THR A 33 5.66 17.71 -8.50
CA THR A 33 6.44 18.85 -8.99
C THR A 33 5.50 19.83 -9.69
N PRO A 34 5.44 21.11 -9.30
CA PRO A 34 4.57 22.06 -9.94
C PRO A 34 4.89 22.28 -11.43
N ALA A 35 3.85 22.48 -12.24
CA ALA A 35 3.98 22.70 -13.69
C ALA A 35 4.86 23.90 -14.04
N CYS A 36 4.89 24.93 -13.18
CA CYS A 36 5.73 26.12 -13.36
C CYS A 36 7.22 25.79 -13.46
N ILE A 37 7.71 24.74 -12.78
CA ILE A 37 9.12 24.31 -12.84
C ILE A 37 9.48 23.81 -14.25
N PHE A 38 8.60 23.01 -14.86
CA PHE A 38 8.84 22.48 -16.22
C PHE A 38 8.74 23.55 -17.31
N ASN A 39 8.01 24.63 -17.04
CA ASN A 39 7.81 25.73 -17.97
C ASN A 39 8.80 26.89 -17.77
N GLY A 40 9.77 26.78 -16.84
CA GLY A 40 10.74 27.83 -16.54
C GLY A 40 10.15 29.08 -15.88
N ASN A 41 8.94 28.98 -15.32
CA ASN A 41 8.24 30.07 -14.67
C ASN A 41 8.57 30.13 -13.17
N LYS A 42 8.45 31.32 -12.56
CA LYS A 42 8.51 31.45 -11.10
C LYS A 42 7.31 30.76 -10.48
N CYS A 43 7.55 29.81 -9.58
CA CYS A 43 6.51 29.11 -8.83
C CYS A 43 6.06 29.91 -7.60
N THR A 44 4.76 29.86 -7.32
CA THR A 44 4.17 30.44 -6.11
C THR A 44 4.04 29.38 -5.00
N PRO A 45 3.90 29.78 -3.72
CA PRO A 45 3.59 28.84 -2.63
C PRO A 45 2.34 27.98 -2.89
N GLU A 46 1.34 28.53 -3.59
CA GLU A 46 0.10 27.84 -3.95
C GLU A 46 0.35 26.71 -4.96
N ASP A 47 1.27 26.90 -5.90
CA ASP A 47 1.67 25.86 -6.85
C ASP A 47 2.31 24.66 -6.14
N TYR A 48 3.15 24.92 -5.14
CA TYR A 48 3.73 23.86 -4.30
C TYR A 48 2.68 23.15 -3.46
N ALA A 49 1.71 23.88 -2.89
CA ALA A 49 0.62 23.28 -2.13
C ALA A 49 -0.23 22.34 -2.99
N LYS A 50 -0.60 22.76 -4.20
CA LYS A 50 -1.31 21.93 -5.18
C LYS A 50 -0.50 20.70 -5.58
N GLY A 51 0.81 20.86 -5.77
CA GLY A 51 1.73 19.76 -6.05
C GLY A 51 1.75 18.71 -4.95
N ALA A 52 1.84 19.15 -3.69
CA ALA A 52 1.83 18.27 -2.52
C ALA A 52 0.48 17.54 -2.35
N GLU A 53 -0.64 18.25 -2.55
CA GLU A 53 -1.98 17.66 -2.52
C GLU A 53 -2.15 16.59 -3.61
N TYR A 54 -1.73 16.91 -4.83
CA TYR A 54 -1.77 15.97 -5.95
C TYR A 54 -0.93 14.72 -5.66
N ARG A 55 0.30 14.90 -5.16
CA ARG A 55 1.18 13.78 -4.77
C ARG A 55 0.49 12.88 -3.75
N ARG A 56 -0.07 13.45 -2.68
CA ARG A 56 -0.79 12.70 -1.64
C ARG A 56 -1.96 11.90 -2.22
N SER A 57 -2.83 12.55 -2.99
CA SER A 57 -3.98 11.91 -3.62
C SER A 57 -3.58 10.80 -4.60
N TYR A 58 -2.49 10.99 -5.35
CA TYR A 58 -1.99 9.99 -6.27
C TYR A 58 -1.43 8.76 -5.54
N ILE A 59 -0.61 8.96 -4.50
CA ILE A 59 -0.07 7.87 -3.67
C ILE A 59 -1.21 7.07 -3.05
N GLU A 60 -2.20 7.73 -2.47
CA GLU A 60 -3.35 7.07 -1.84
C GLU A 60 -4.12 6.19 -2.84
N ARG A 61 -4.37 6.70 -4.06
CA ARG A 61 -5.01 5.91 -5.13
C ARG A 61 -4.16 4.72 -5.56
N LEU A 62 -2.85 4.88 -5.65
CA LEU A 62 -1.94 3.78 -6.00
C LEU A 62 -1.93 2.69 -4.93
N VAL A 63 -1.82 3.09 -3.67
CA VAL A 63 -1.84 2.18 -2.51
C VAL A 63 -3.15 1.40 -2.49
N ASN A 64 -4.28 2.08 -2.62
CA ASN A 64 -5.60 1.45 -2.65
C ASN A 64 -5.70 0.43 -3.80
N ARG A 65 -5.33 0.84 -5.02
CA ARG A 65 -5.38 -0.05 -6.19
C ARG A 65 -4.51 -1.29 -6.01
N HIS A 66 -3.30 -1.13 -5.49
CA HIS A 66 -2.41 -2.28 -5.27
C HIS A 66 -2.93 -3.19 -4.15
N ALA A 67 -3.41 -2.61 -3.05
CA ALA A 67 -4.01 -3.39 -1.98
C ALA A 67 -5.24 -4.18 -2.45
N GLU A 68 -6.10 -3.60 -3.29
CA GLU A 68 -7.27 -4.29 -3.87
C GLU A 68 -6.89 -5.41 -4.85
N ASN A 69 -5.81 -5.23 -5.61
CA ASN A 69 -5.30 -6.28 -6.50
C ASN A 69 -4.69 -7.46 -5.73
N ASP A 70 -4.00 -7.16 -4.62
CA ASP A 70 -3.36 -8.16 -3.77
C ASP A 70 -4.39 -8.89 -2.88
N VAL A 71 -5.29 -8.12 -2.25
CA VAL A 71 -6.39 -8.61 -1.42
C VAL A 71 -7.63 -8.79 -2.28
N LYS A 72 -7.72 -9.92 -2.96
CA LYS A 72 -8.89 -10.25 -3.79
C LYS A 72 -10.17 -10.20 -2.97
N ALA A 73 -11.16 -9.44 -3.46
CA ALA A 73 -12.49 -9.44 -2.90
C ALA A 73 -13.08 -10.86 -2.93
N PRO A 74 -13.77 -11.30 -1.86
CA PRO A 74 -14.45 -12.59 -1.87
C PRO A 74 -15.61 -12.55 -2.87
N ALA A 75 -15.88 -13.67 -3.55
CA ALA A 75 -16.94 -13.76 -4.57
C ALA A 75 -18.33 -13.36 -4.05
N CYS A 76 -18.58 -13.53 -2.74
CA CYS A 76 -19.82 -13.12 -2.11
C CYS A 76 -20.08 -11.60 -2.18
N MET A 77 -19.05 -10.77 -2.42
CA MET A 77 -19.22 -9.32 -2.56
C MET A 77 -19.86 -8.98 -3.92
N GLU A 78 -19.57 -9.76 -4.96
CA GLU A 78 -20.16 -9.58 -6.29
C GLU A 78 -21.67 -9.88 -6.26
N THR A 79 -22.05 -10.93 -5.53
CA THR A 79 -23.45 -11.35 -5.36
C THR A 79 -24.18 -10.66 -4.20
N LYS A 80 -23.50 -9.75 -3.47
CA LYS A 80 -24.00 -9.06 -2.26
C LYS A 80 -24.55 -10.02 -1.20
N SER A 81 -23.94 -11.19 -1.06
CA SER A 81 -24.35 -12.25 -0.14
C SER A 81 -23.37 -12.46 1.01
N CYS A 82 -22.30 -11.65 1.11
CA CYS A 82 -21.37 -11.76 2.23
C CYS A 82 -22.07 -11.43 3.55
N SER A 83 -21.71 -12.17 4.59
CA SER A 83 -21.99 -11.79 5.97
C SER A 83 -21.19 -10.54 6.37
N GLU A 84 -21.65 -9.87 7.43
CA GLU A 84 -20.93 -8.72 8.00
C GLU A 84 -19.51 -9.12 8.46
N ASP A 85 -19.35 -10.33 9.00
CA ASP A 85 -18.05 -10.86 9.44
C ASP A 85 -17.08 -11.06 8.26
N GLU A 86 -17.55 -11.55 7.11
CA GLU A 86 -16.73 -11.70 5.90
C GLU A 86 -16.30 -10.35 5.34
N ILE A 87 -17.20 -9.37 5.33
CA ILE A 87 -16.90 -7.99 4.91
C ILE A 87 -15.87 -7.38 5.85
N ALA A 88 -16.04 -7.54 7.16
CA ALA A 88 -15.12 -7.03 8.17
C ALA A 88 -13.74 -7.68 8.06
N ALA A 89 -13.68 -9.00 7.85
CA ALA A 89 -12.44 -9.73 7.65
C ALA A 89 -11.70 -9.29 6.39
N TYR A 90 -12.43 -9.08 5.28
CA TYR A 90 -11.87 -8.53 4.05
C TYR A 90 -11.32 -7.11 4.26
N ASN A 91 -12.11 -6.21 4.83
CA ASN A 91 -11.68 -4.83 5.09
C ASN A 91 -10.45 -4.77 5.99
N LYS A 92 -10.38 -5.63 7.02
CA LYS A 92 -9.21 -5.72 7.90
C LYS A 92 -7.95 -6.13 7.13
N LYS A 93 -8.04 -7.12 6.24
CA LYS A 93 -6.92 -7.53 5.38
C LYS A 93 -6.51 -6.43 4.41
N LEU A 94 -7.50 -5.76 3.82
CA LEU A 94 -7.28 -4.68 2.87
C LEU A 94 -6.54 -3.50 3.53
N GLU A 95 -6.99 -3.06 4.70
CA GLU A 95 -6.33 -1.97 5.45
C GLU A 95 -4.92 -2.35 5.91
N ALA A 96 -4.72 -3.58 6.41
CA ALA A 96 -3.38 -4.06 6.78
C ALA A 96 -2.42 -4.04 5.58
N ARG A 97 -2.90 -4.43 4.38
CA ARG A 97 -2.09 -4.40 3.17
C ARG A 97 -1.77 -2.98 2.71
N LYS A 98 -2.73 -2.04 2.80
CA LYS A 98 -2.46 -0.61 2.52
C LYS A 98 -1.38 -0.06 3.43
N GLU A 99 -1.42 -0.42 4.71
CA GLU A 99 -0.43 0.00 5.72
C GLU A 99 0.96 -0.56 5.39
N GLU A 100 1.06 -1.83 5.00
CA GLU A 100 2.31 -2.47 4.56
C GLU A 100 2.92 -1.78 3.33
N ILE A 101 2.08 -1.47 2.33
CA ILE A 101 2.52 -0.74 1.12
C ILE A 101 3.00 0.67 1.48
N MET A 102 2.27 1.40 2.33
CA MET A 102 2.70 2.73 2.78
C MET A 102 4.02 2.69 3.53
N GLU A 103 4.22 1.73 4.43
CA GLU A 103 5.49 1.55 5.13
C GLU A 103 6.63 1.18 4.19
N HIS A 104 6.36 0.36 3.17
CA HIS A 104 7.34 0.04 2.13
C HIS A 104 7.77 1.30 1.35
N LEU A 105 6.81 2.14 0.95
CA LEU A 105 7.08 3.38 0.23
C LEU A 105 7.92 4.37 1.05
N LYS A 106 7.64 4.49 2.36
CA LYS A 106 8.46 5.31 3.29
C LYS A 106 9.90 4.79 3.39
N LYS A 107 10.08 3.47 3.55
CA LYS A 107 11.41 2.84 3.64
C LYS A 107 12.25 3.06 2.37
N GLN A 108 11.61 3.05 1.20
CA GLN A 108 12.26 3.31 -0.07
C GLN A 108 12.45 4.82 -0.38
N ARG A 109 12.03 5.72 0.52
CA ARG A 109 12.07 7.19 0.34
C ARG A 109 11.33 7.65 -0.92
N GLN A 110 10.31 6.92 -1.34
CA GLN A 110 9.45 7.34 -2.46
C GLN A 110 8.38 8.35 -2.01
N ILE A 111 8.14 8.43 -0.70
CA ILE A 111 7.22 9.38 -0.03
C ILE A 111 7.88 10.01 1.19
#